data_AF-A0A1G8V3I7-F1
#
_entry.id   AF-A0A1G8V3I7-F1
#
_cell.length_a   1.000
_cell.length_b   1.000
_cell.length_c   1.000
_cell.angle_alpha   90.00
_cell.angle_beta   90.00
_cell.angle_gamma   90.00
#
_symmetry.space_group_name_H-M   'P 1'
#
loop_
_entity.id
_entity.type
_entity.pdbx_description
1 polymer ?
#
loop_
_entity_poly.entity_id
_entity_poly.type
_entity_poly.pdbx_seq_one_letter_code
_entity_poly.pdbx_strand_id
1 'polypeptide(L)'
;MTASAVEATRLAVDLARRAALLKEVAPKLRAKGAGEAVEIFLTQDAVAPGALPLRDRAARRLCDRLVDLGAVRELTGRDTFRLYGV
;
A
#
# COMPACT_ATOMS: atom_id res chain seq x y z
N MET A 1 13.31 -14.95 23.63
CA MET A 1 13.73 -13.71 22.93
C MET A 1 14.15 -13.93 21.47
N THR A 2 14.39 -15.17 21.01
CA THR A 2 14.75 -15.44 19.60
C THR A 2 13.54 -15.43 18.65
N ALA A 3 12.36 -15.88 19.11
CA ALA A 3 11.14 -15.93 18.30
C ALA A 3 10.70 -14.54 17.79
N SER A 4 10.78 -13.51 18.64
CA SER A 4 10.42 -12.13 18.26
C SER A 4 11.36 -11.55 17.20
N ALA A 5 12.65 -11.88 17.26
CA ALA A 5 13.62 -11.45 16.24
C ALA A 5 13.36 -12.12 14.87
N VAL A 6 12.96 -13.40 14.88
CA VAL A 6 12.59 -14.12 13.66
C VAL A 6 11.33 -13.53 13.02
N GLU A 7 10.29 -13.25 13.82
CA GLU A 7 9.07 -12.62 13.30
C GLU A 7 9.31 -11.19 12.80
N ALA A 8 10.09 -10.39 13.52
CA ALA A 8 10.48 -9.05 13.05
C ALA A 8 11.22 -9.12 11.71
N THR A 9 12.10 -10.11 11.53
CA THR A 9 12.82 -10.31 10.26
C THR A 9 11.87 -10.71 9.13
N ARG A 10 10.90 -11.59 9.40
CA ARG A 10 9.88 -11.98 8.41
C ARG A 10 9.04 -10.79 7.96
N LEU A 11 8.59 -9.97 8.91
CA LEU A 11 7.84 -8.74 8.64
C LEU A 11 8.67 -7.75 7.81
N ALA A 12 9.95 -7.56 8.16
CA ALA A 12 10.85 -6.68 7.42
C ALA A 12 11.06 -7.15 5.96
N VAL A 13 11.18 -8.46 5.74
CA VAL A 13 11.31 -9.04 4.40
C VAL A 13 10.04 -8.85 3.58
N ASP A 14 8.86 -9.05 4.17
CA ASP A 14 7.58 -8.83 3.49
C ASP A 14 7.41 -7.35 3.11
N LEU A 15 7.70 -6.44 4.04
CA LEU A 15 7.66 -5.00 3.81
C LEU A 15 8.61 -4.59 2.67
N ALA A 16 9.85 -5.07 2.69
CA ALA A 16 10.84 -4.76 1.65
C ALA A 16 10.39 -5.26 0.26
N ARG A 17 9.80 -6.47 0.20
CA ARG A 17 9.27 -7.04 -1.05
C ARG A 17 8.13 -6.20 -1.60
N ARG A 18 7.17 -5.82 -0.76
CA ARG A 18 6.00 -5.03 -1.20
C ARG A 18 6.38 -3.60 -1.57
N ALA A 19 7.31 -2.97 -0.86
CA ALA A 19 7.85 -1.68 -1.23
C ALA A 19 8.55 -1.73 -2.60
N ALA A 20 9.27 -2.81 -2.91
CA ALA A 20 9.86 -3.02 -4.23
C ALA A 20 8.79 -3.18 -5.32
N LEU A 21 7.78 -4.02 -5.09
CA LEU A 21 6.64 -4.18 -6.01
C LEU A 21 5.91 -2.85 -6.25
N LEU A 22 5.69 -2.06 -5.20
CA LEU A 22 5.04 -0.76 -5.29
C LEU A 22 5.83 0.20 -6.21
N LYS A 23 7.16 0.22 -6.10
CA LYS A 23 8.03 0.98 -7.00
C LYS A 23 7.98 0.47 -8.44
N GLU A 24 7.92 -0.84 -8.65
CA GLU A 24 7.81 -1.45 -9.99
C GLU A 24 6.47 -1.18 -10.68
N VAL A 25 5.38 -1.05 -9.93
CA VAL A 25 4.06 -0.75 -10.50
C VAL A 25 3.86 0.74 -10.75
N ALA A 26 4.58 1.62 -10.05
CA ALA A 26 4.52 3.08 -10.22
C ALA A 26 4.55 3.55 -11.70
N PRO A 27 5.50 3.13 -12.56
CA PRO A 27 5.52 3.55 -13.96
C PRO A 27 4.36 2.99 -14.80
N LYS A 28 3.63 1.97 -14.31
CA LYS A 28 2.47 1.39 -14.99
C LYS A 28 1.18 2.16 -14.69
N LEU A 29 1.20 3.05 -13.70
CA LEU A 29 0.04 3.85 -13.30
C LEU A 29 -0.09 5.08 -14.19
N ARG A 30 -1.16 5.14 -14.99
CA ARG A 30 -1.43 6.26 -15.92
C ARG A 30 -2.32 7.35 -15.36
N ALA A 31 -2.84 7.18 -14.14
CA ALA A 31 -3.71 8.17 -13.52
C ALA A 31 -2.90 9.38 -13.03
N LYS A 32 -3.42 10.59 -13.27
CA LYS A 32 -2.87 11.82 -12.70
C LYS A 32 -2.89 11.70 -11.16
N GLY A 33 -1.76 11.96 -10.51
CA GLY A 33 -1.62 11.83 -9.04
C GLY A 33 -1.24 10.43 -8.54
N ALA A 34 -1.09 9.43 -9.44
CA ALA A 34 -0.73 8.08 -9.02
C ALA A 34 0.70 7.98 -8.46
N GLY A 35 1.65 8.75 -9.00
CA GLY A 35 3.02 8.80 -8.46
C GLY A 35 3.05 9.36 -7.04
N GLU A 36 2.31 10.45 -6.79
CA GLU A 36 2.20 11.04 -5.45
C GLU A 36 1.49 10.08 -4.47
N ALA A 37 0.47 9.35 -4.93
CA ALA A 37 -0.15 8.30 -4.14
C ALA A 37 0.84 7.18 -3.76
N VAL A 38 1.74 6.79 -4.67
CA VAL A 38 2.81 5.82 -4.38
C VAL A 38 3.76 6.34 -3.31
N GLU A 39 4.18 7.61 -3.39
CA GLU A 39 5.04 8.22 -2.38
C GLU A 39 4.38 8.27 -0.99
N ILE A 40 3.07 8.53 -0.92
CA ILE A 40 2.31 8.47 0.34
C ILE A 40 2.37 7.06 0.93
N PHE A 41 2.17 6.02 0.13
CA PHE A 41 2.30 4.62 0.59
C PHE A 41 3.72 4.24 1.02
N LEU A 42 4.76 4.85 0.44
CA LEU A 42 6.15 4.61 0.83
C LEU A 42 6.56 5.33 2.12
N THR A 43 5.77 6.32 2.56
CA THR A 43 6.10 7.19 3.71
C THR A 43 5.15 7.03 4.90
N GLN A 44 4.01 6.34 4.72
CA GLN A 44 2.99 6.15 5.74
C GLN A 44 2.65 4.67 5.91
N ASP A 45 2.59 4.21 7.16
CA ASP A 45 2.27 2.81 7.49
C ASP A 45 0.81 2.43 7.16
N ALA A 46 -0.12 3.39 7.25
CA ALA A 46 -1.53 3.18 7.02
C ALA A 46 -2.17 4.40 6.34
N VAL A 47 -2.76 4.18 5.17
CA VAL A 47 -3.31 5.21 4.28
C VAL A 47 -4.78 4.94 4.03
N ALA A 48 -5.63 5.94 4.28
CA ALA A 48 -7.02 5.92 3.83
C ALA A 48 -7.12 6.39 2.37
N PRO A 49 -8.04 5.84 1.54
CA PRO A 49 -8.23 6.32 0.17
C PRO A 49 -8.44 7.84 0.06
N GLY A 50 -9.15 8.44 1.02
CA GLY A 50 -9.40 9.89 1.05
C GLY A 50 -8.17 10.75 1.33
N ALA A 51 -7.05 10.16 1.79
CA ALA A 51 -5.79 10.87 1.97
C ALA A 51 -4.96 10.95 0.67
N LEU A 52 -5.34 10.21 -0.37
CA LEU A 52 -4.65 10.23 -1.65
C LEU A 52 -5.07 11.47 -2.47
N PRO A 53 -4.16 12.05 -3.28
CA PRO A 53 -4.40 13.22 -4.13
C PRO A 53 -5.20 12.84 -5.39
N LEU A 54 -6.29 12.10 -5.21
CA LEU A 54 -7.15 11.52 -6.23
C LEU A 54 -8.61 11.75 -5.85
N ARG A 55 -9.52 11.74 -6.84
CA ARG A 55 -10.96 11.68 -6.54
C ARG A 55 -11.27 10.40 -5.78
N ASP A 56 -12.18 10.44 -4.80
CA ASP A 56 -12.48 9.31 -3.90
C ASP A 56 -12.68 7.96 -4.64
N ARG A 57 -13.47 7.95 -5.72
CA ARG A 57 -13.65 6.74 -6.55
C ARG A 57 -12.37 6.25 -7.21
N ALA A 58 -11.50 7.15 -7.67
CA ALA A 58 -10.22 6.80 -8.27
C ALA A 58 -9.21 6.32 -7.22
N ALA A 59 -9.20 6.93 -6.04
CA ALA A 59 -8.38 6.51 -4.91
C ALA A 59 -8.74 5.08 -4.47
N ARG A 60 -10.04 4.79 -4.29
CA ARG A 60 -10.51 3.42 -3.94
C ARG A 60 -10.10 2.39 -5.00
N ARG A 61 -10.35 2.69 -6.28
CA ARG A 61 -9.94 1.79 -7.38
C ARG A 61 -8.42 1.59 -7.46
N LEU A 62 -7.63 2.61 -7.14
CA LEU A 62 -6.18 2.48 -7.07
C LEU A 62 -5.78 1.54 -5.94
N CYS A 63 -6.33 1.73 -4.73
CA CYS A 63 -6.05 0.86 -3.58
C CYS A 63 -6.42 -0.60 -3.88
N ASP A 64 -7.62 -0.86 -4.42
CA ASP A 64 -8.05 -2.21 -4.80
C ASP A 64 -7.09 -2.83 -5.82
N ARG A 65 -6.68 -2.05 -6.83
CA ARG A 65 -5.72 -2.52 -7.84
C ARG A 65 -4.33 -2.82 -7.25
N LEU A 66 -3.85 -2.02 -6.30
CA LEU A 66 -2.58 -2.27 -5.62
C LEU A 66 -2.64 -3.53 -4.74
N VAL A 67 -3.79 -3.81 -4.12
CA VAL A 67 -4.03 -5.07 -3.39
C VAL A 67 -4.01 -6.25 -4.34
N ASP A 68 -4.71 -6.18 -5.48
CA ASP A 68 -4.72 -7.24 -6.49
C ASP A 68 -3.31 -7.54 -7.03
N LEU A 69 -2.46 -6.51 -7.11
CA LEU A 69 -1.06 -6.62 -7.54
C LEU A 69 -0.11 -7.09 -6.40
N GLY A 70 -0.61 -7.23 -5.18
CA GLY A 70 0.18 -7.59 -4.00
C GLY A 70 1.13 -6.49 -3.51
N ALA A 71 0.99 -5.26 -4.00
CA ALA A 71 1.85 -4.14 -3.65
C ALA A 71 1.49 -3.51 -2.30
N VAL A 72 0.22 -3.61 -1.88
CA VAL A 72 -0.27 -3.17 -0.57
C VAL A 72 -1.24 -4.21 0.00
N ARG A 73 -1.53 -4.14 1.29
CA ARG A 73 -2.55 -4.93 1.98
C ARG A 73 -3.60 -4.03 2.62
N GLU A 74 -4.81 -4.57 2.72
CA GLU A 74 -5.88 -4.01 3.54
C GLU A 74 -5.62 -4.37 5.01
N LEU A 75 -5.80 -3.41 5.92
CA LEU A 75 -5.38 -3.53 7.33
C LEU A 75 -6.54 -3.66 8.33
N THR A 76 -7.77 -3.34 7.94
CA THR A 76 -8.90 -3.17 8.86
C THR A 76 -9.84 -4.39 8.92
N GLY A 77 -9.83 -5.25 7.91
CA GLY A 77 -10.72 -6.40 7.78
C GLY A 77 -12.19 -6.02 7.63
N ARG A 78 -12.51 -4.80 7.15
CA ARG A 78 -13.88 -4.26 7.06
C ARG A 78 -14.24 -3.88 5.64
N ASP A 79 -15.54 -3.89 5.33
CA ASP A 79 -16.06 -3.47 4.02
C ASP A 79 -16.07 -1.93 3.84
N THR A 80 -16.01 -1.18 4.94
CA THR A 80 -16.05 0.30 4.96
C THR A 80 -14.91 0.89 5.79
N PHE A 81 -14.50 2.13 5.46
CA PHE A 81 -13.40 2.84 6.14
C PHE A 81 -12.07 2.06 6.14
N ARG A 82 -11.77 1.41 5.01
CA ARG A 82 -10.57 0.59 4.81
C ARG A 82 -9.30 1.43 4.87
N LEU A 83 -8.29 0.91 5.56
CA LEU A 83 -6.92 1.41 5.56
C LEU A 83 -6.03 0.44 4.78
N TYR A 84 -5.06 0.99 4.08
CA TYR A 84 -4.13 0.24 3.24
C TYR A 84 -2.70 0.56 3.67
N GLY A 85 -1.83 -0.43 3.65
CA GLY A 85 -0.41 -0.24 3.94
C GLY A 85 0.44 -1.19 3.12
N VAL A 86 1.74 -0.92 3.05
CA VAL A 86 2.71 -1.82 2.42
C VAL A 86 2.83 -3.08 3.26
#